data_AF-A0A7K0Q738-F1
#
_entry.id   AF-A0A7K0Q738-F1
#
_cell.length_a   1.000
_cell.length_b   1.000
_cell.length_c   1.000
_cell.angle_alpha   90.00
_cell.angle_beta   90.00
_cell.angle_gamma   90.00
#
_symmetry.space_group_name_H-M   'P 1'
#
loop_
_entity.id
_entity.type
_entity.pdbx_description
1 polymer ?
#
loop_
_entity_poly.entity_id
_entity_poly.type
_entity_poly.pdbx_seq_one_letter_code
_entity_poly.pdbx_strand_id
1 'polypeptide(L)' 'MASHLQERFEALIGKRLTIRLHDPEGGFRDIVGILENTHSLRNRHGQLIEFSHDQIFIWREVIAKP' A
#
# COMPACT_ATOMS: atom_id res chain seq x y z
N MET A 1 -4.14 -19.98 6.11
CA MET A 1 -4.29 -18.96 7.17
C MET A 1 -3.95 -17.62 6.55
N ALA A 2 -4.96 -16.80 6.24
CA ALA A 2 -4.69 -15.44 5.78
C ALA A 2 -4.03 -14.68 6.94
N SER A 3 -2.99 -13.91 6.65
CA SER A 3 -2.37 -13.08 7.69
C SER A 3 -3.37 -12.00 8.10
N HIS A 4 -3.35 -11.57 9.37
CA HIS A 4 -4.20 -10.46 9.83
C HIS A 4 -4.00 -9.17 8.99
N LEU A 5 -2.83 -9.03 8.36
CA LEU A 5 -2.53 -7.93 7.46
C LEU A 5 -3.25 -8.04 6.11
N GLN A 6 -3.36 -9.26 5.55
CA GLN A 6 -4.12 -9.54 4.34
C GLN A 6 -5.59 -9.12 4.51
N GLU A 7 -6.24 -9.53 5.59
CA GLU A 7 -7.64 -9.16 5.89
C GLU A 7 -7.83 -7.64 6.00
N ARG A 8 -6.88 -6.95 6.64
CA ARG A 8 -6.90 -5.49 6.76
C ARG A 8 -6.77 -4.80 5.41
N PHE A 9 -5.95 -5.33 4.50
CA PHE A 9 -5.77 -4.77 3.16
C PHE A 9 -6.95 -5.06 2.24
N GLU A 10 -7.61 -6.22 2.38
CA GLU A 10 -8.84 -6.53 1.64
C GLU A 10 -9.93 -5.48 1.89
N ALA A 11 -10.10 -5.04 3.14
CA ALA A 11 -11.03 -3.98 3.51
C ALA A 11 -10.68 -2.59 2.95
N LEU A 12 -9.44 -2.39 2.48
CA LEU A 12 -8.92 -1.13 1.97
C LEU A 12 -8.86 -1.09 0.43
N ILE A 13 -9.26 -2.15 -0.27
CA ILE A 13 -9.28 -2.17 -1.74
C ILE A 13 -10.18 -1.04 -2.25
N GLY A 14 -9.69 -0.31 -3.26
CA GLY A 14 -10.32 0.89 -3.81
C GLY A 14 -10.08 2.18 -3.01
N LYS A 15 -9.46 2.10 -1.82
CA LYS A 15 -9.08 3.30 -1.04
C LYS A 15 -7.73 3.83 -1.47
N ARG A 16 -7.54 5.14 -1.29
CA ARG A 16 -6.23 5.77 -1.53
C ARG A 16 -5.35 5.58 -0.30
N LEU A 17 -4.18 4.99 -0.47
CA LEU A 17 -3.23 4.73 0.59
C LEU A 17 -1.88 5.40 0.30
N THR A 18 -1.15 5.73 1.37
CA THR A 18 0.30 5.94 1.35
C THR A 18 0.94 4.81 2.13
N ILE A 19 1.90 4.10 1.51
CA ILE A 19 2.62 2.99 2.11
C ILE A 19 4.11 3.31 2.10
N ARG A 20 4.76 3.20 3.25
CA ARG A 20 6.21 3.25 3.40
C ARG A 20 6.75 1.84 3.45
N LEU A 21 7.66 1.55 2.53
CA LEU A 21 8.32 0.26 2.40
C LEU A 21 9.80 0.38 2.81
N HIS A 22 10.35 -0.70 3.35
CA HIS A 22 11.80 -0.89 3.44
C HIS A 22 12.37 -1.06 2.04
N ASP A 23 13.39 -0.27 1.71
CA ASP A 23 14.09 -0.40 0.44
C ASP A 23 15.18 -1.49 0.55
N PRO A 24 15.27 -2.44 -0.39
CA PRO A 24 16.34 -3.44 -0.41
C PRO A 24 17.76 -2.84 -0.45
N GLU A 25 17.93 -1.66 -1.04
CA GLU A 25 19.23 -0.95 -1.10
C GLU A 25 19.56 -0.20 0.21
N GLY A 26 18.62 -0.19 1.16
CA GLY A 26 18.73 0.50 2.44
C GLY A 26 17.83 1.74 2.52
N GLY A 27 17.26 1.98 3.71
CA GLY A 27 16.37 3.10 3.96
C GLY A 27 14.90 2.78 3.69
N PHE A 28 14.14 3.81 3.29
CA PHE A 28 12.70 3.73 3.09
C PHE A 28 12.27 4.38 1.77
N ARG A 29 11.30 3.77 1.11
CA ARG A 29 10.62 4.34 -0.05
C ARG A 29 9.12 4.48 0.21
N ASP A 30 8.54 5.59 -0.22
CA ASP A 30 7.11 5.85 -0.08
C ASP A 30 6.41 5.65 -1.43
N ILE A 31 5.32 4.89 -1.42
CA ILE A 31 4.42 4.72 -2.57
C ILE A 31 3.02 5.23 -2.21
N VAL A 32 2.35 5.83 -3.17
CA VAL A 32 1.01 6.41 -2.99
C VAL A 32 0.13 6.10 -4.19
N GLY A 33 -1.09 5.66 -3.91
CA GLY A 33 -2.01 5.24 -4.96
C GLY A 33 -3.35 4.74 -4.43
N ILE A 34 -4.20 4.27 -5.33
CA ILE A 34 -5.43 3.55 -5.01
C ILE A 34 -5.10 2.06 -4.92
N LEU A 35 -5.47 1.39 -3.82
CA LEU A 35 -5.18 -0.02 -3.62
C LEU A 35 -6.03 -0.85 -4.59
N GLU A 36 -5.40 -1.54 -5.54
CA GLU A 36 -6.10 -2.35 -6.55
C GLU A 36 -6.34 -3.77 -6.03
N ASN A 37 -5.36 -4.33 -5.32
CA ASN A 37 -5.45 -5.58 -4.58
C ASN A 37 -4.51 -5.53 -3.37
N THR A 38 -4.45 -6.58 -2.55
CA THR A 38 -3.67 -6.54 -1.30
C THR A 38 -2.16 -6.37 -1.48
N HIS A 39 -1.63 -6.48 -2.70
CA HIS A 39 -0.20 -6.39 -3.01
C HIS A 39 0.12 -5.35 -4.10
N SER A 40 -0.85 -4.51 -4.51
CA SER A 40 -0.60 -3.52 -5.56
C SER A 40 -1.42 -2.24 -5.41
N LEU A 41 -0.77 -1.13 -5.77
CA LEU A 41 -1.33 0.22 -5.79
C LEU A 41 -1.27 0.79 -7.20
N ARG A 42 -2.34 1.44 -7.65
CA ARG A 42 -2.31 2.26 -8.86
C ARG A 42 -1.99 3.71 -8.49
N ASN A 43 -0.87 4.22 -9.00
CA ASN A 43 -0.45 5.60 -8.74
C ASN A 43 -1.27 6.63 -9.57
N ARG A 44 -1.04 7.92 -9.35
CA ARG A 44 -1.71 9.02 -10.10
C ARG A 44 -1.43 9.02 -11.61
N HIS A 45 -0.37 8.34 -12.04
CA HIS A 45 0.03 8.22 -13.45
C HIS A 45 -0.59 6.98 -14.11
N GLY A 46 -1.47 6.25 -13.41
CA GLY A 46 -2.11 5.04 -13.90
C GLY A 46 -1.22 3.79 -13.87
N GLN A 47 0.01 3.91 -13.34
CA GLN A 47 0.95 2.78 -13.24
C GLN A 47 0.61 1.93 -12.02
N LEU A 48 0.62 0.61 -12.23
CA LEU A 48 0.52 -0.37 -11.16
C LEU A 48 1.88 -0.54 -10.50
N ILE A 49 1.93 -0.38 -9.18
CA ILE A 49 3.10 -0.56 -8.35
C ILE A 49 2.82 -1.76 -7.45
N GLU A 50 3.60 -2.83 -7.63
CA GLU A 50 3.58 -4.00 -6.76
C GLU A 50 4.41 -3.76 -5.51
N PHE A 51 3.97 -4.34 -4.41
CA PHE A 51 4.68 -4.32 -3.13
C PHE A 51 4.41 -5.63 -2.37
N SER A 52 5.26 -5.93 -1.39
CA SER A 52 5.08 -7.08 -0.52
C SER A 52 4.83 -6.65 0.92
N HIS A 53 4.01 -7.42 1.63
CA HIS A 53 3.58 -7.16 3.00
C HIS A 53 4.75 -7.21 4.00
N ASP A 54 5.77 -8.02 3.74
CA ASP A 54 7.00 -8.13 4.53
C ASP A 54 7.87 -6.87 4.45
N GLN A 55 7.73 -6.08 3.38
CA GLN A 55 8.46 -4.83 3.19
C GLN A 55 7.75 -3.63 3.84
N ILE A 56 6.51 -3.78 4.32
CA ILE A 56 5.74 -2.66 4.87
C ILE A 56 6.29 -2.26 6.23
N PHE A 57 6.79 -1.03 6.32
CA PHE A 57 7.14 -0.40 7.59
C PHE A 57 5.90 0.23 8.23
N ILE A 58 5.15 1.04 7.48
CA ILE A 58 3.91 1.67 7.92
C ILE A 58 3.04 2.05 6.71
N TRP A 59 1.72 2.08 6.90
CA TRP A 59 0.78 2.58 5.89
C TRP A 59 -0.30 3.43 6.54
N ARG A 60 -0.93 4.28 5.72
CA ARG A 60 -2.04 5.14 6.11
C ARG A 60 -3.06 5.24 4.99
N GLU A 61 -4.34 5.18 5.35
CA GLU A 61 -5.43 5.58 4.46
C GLU A 61 -5.46 7.09 4.33
N VAL A 62 -5.54 7.57 3.09
CA VAL A 62 -5.70 8.99 2.76
C VAL A 62 -7.18 9.30 2.74
N ILE A 63 -7.69 9.75 3.88
CA ILE A 63 -9.07 10.20 4.03
C ILE A 63 -9.13 11.66 3.59
N ALA A 64 -9.88 11.96 2.53
CA ALA A 64 -10.19 13.34 2.17
C ALA A 64 -10.97 13.97 3.33
N LYS A 65 -10.45 15.07 3.89
CA LYS A 65 -11.23 15.84 4.85
C LYS A 65 -12.39 16.51 4.10
N PRO A 66 -13.62 16.46 4.65
CA PRO A 66 -14.76 17.18 4.09
C PRO A 66 -14.54 18.69 4.12
#